data_AF-A0A0F2SKB8-F1
#
_entry.id   AF-A0A0F2SKB8-F1
#
_cell.length_a   1.000
_cell.length_b   1.000
_cell.length_c   1.000
_cell.angle_alpha   90.00
_cell.angle_beta   90.00
_cell.angle_gamma   90.00
#
_symmetry.space_group_name_H-M   'P 1'
#
loop_
_entity.id
_entity.type
_entity.pdbx_description
1 polymer ?
#
loop_
_entity_poly.entity_id
_entity_poly.type
_entity_poly.pdbx_seq_one_letter_code
_entity_poly.pdbx_strand_id
1 'polypeptide(L)'
;MHDNVTYICLGVDGVPILIKELQQRVEHKPTKEELADQKRHSWAHIPPYDLVKNGKLAFEIDEYHSKRKHWRDSDKKKIENQIGEIII
;
A
#
# COMPACT_ATOMS: atom_id res chain seq x y z
N MET A 1 0.56 -4.36 9.81
CA MET A 1 1.23 -4.15 8.52
C MET A 1 2.48 -3.37 8.83
N HIS A 2 3.66 -3.86 8.43
CA HIS A 2 4.90 -3.10 8.60
C HIS A 2 5.03 -2.17 7.42
N ASP A 3 4.87 -0.87 7.68
CA ASP A 3 5.14 0.17 6.70
C ASP A 3 6.65 0.41 6.69
N ASN A 4 7.29 0.18 5.54
CA ASN A 4 8.72 0.41 5.38
C ASN A 4 8.92 1.92 5.17
N VAL A 5 9.19 2.63 6.26
CA VAL A 5 9.61 4.03 6.22
C VAL A 5 11.11 4.06 5.92
N THR A 6 11.50 4.82 4.90
CA THR A 6 12.90 5.05 4.57
C THR A 6 13.13 6.54 4.39
N TYR A 7 14.39 6.97 4.31
CA TYR A 7 14.73 8.39 4.18
C TYR A 7 15.54 8.57 2.91
N ILE A 8 15.19 9.57 2.10
CA ILE A 8 16.05 10.04 1.01
C ILE A 8 16.79 11.27 1.54
N CYS A 9 18.12 11.18 1.57
CA CYS A 9 18.98 12.30 1.95
C CYS A 9 19.49 12.99 0.67
N LEU A 10 19.20 14.29 0.53
CA LEU A 10 19.75 15.14 -0.52
C LEU A 10 20.70 16.14 0.14
N GLY A 11 21.96 15.74 0.31
CA GLY A 11 22.96 16.55 1.02
C GLY A 11 22.83 16.44 2.55
N VAL A 12 22.69 17.56 3.25
CA VAL A 12 22.56 17.62 4.73
C VAL A 12 21.11 17.50 5.20
N ASP A 13 20.15 17.69 4.30
CA ASP A 13 18.73 17.58 4.59
C ASP A 13 18.20 16.21 4.16
N GLY A 14 17.41 15.59 5.04
CA GLY A 14 16.79 14.29 4.81
C GLY A 14 15.27 14.41 4.90
N VAL A 15 14.58 13.90 3.88
CA VAL A 15 13.12 13.90 3.84
C VAL A 15 12.60 12.48 4.11
N PRO A 16 11.69 12.30 5.08
CA PRO A 16 11.06 11.01 5.31
C PRO A 16 10.18 10.65 4.11
N ILE A 17 10.39 9.46 3.59
CA ILE A 17 9.57 8.89 2.52
C ILE A 17 8.97 7.56 2.96
N LEU A 18 7.74 7.33 2.52
CA LEU A 18 7.05 6.07 2.71
C LEU A 18 6.91 5.37 1.37
N ILE A 19 7.48 4.16 1.28
CA ILE A 19 7.29 3.28 0.13
C ILE A 19 6.48 2.07 0.58
N LYS A 20 5.31 1.89 -0.02
CA LYS A 20 4.44 0.76 0.28
C LYS A 20 3.95 0.06 -0.98
N GLU A 21 3.87 -1.25 -0.93
CA GLU A 21 3.19 -2.02 -1.96
C GLU A 21 1.68 -1.93 -1.76
N LEU A 22 0.98 -1.53 -2.83
CA LEU A 22 -0.47 -1.48 -2.87
C LEU A 22 -1.06 -2.89 -2.75
N GLN A 23 -2.24 -2.92 -2.17
CA GLN A 23 -3.03 -4.12 -2.04
C GLN A 23 -4.29 -4.00 -2.88
N GLN A 24 -4.72 -5.14 -3.41
CA GLN A 24 -6.00 -5.28 -4.08
C GLN A 24 -6.89 -6.17 -3.24
N ARG A 25 -8.18 -5.81 -3.21
CA ARG A 25 -9.24 -6.63 -2.62
C ARG A 25 -9.64 -7.67 -3.65
N VAL A 26 -9.39 -8.93 -3.36
CA VAL A 26 -9.86 -10.07 -4.15
C VAL A 26 -11.05 -10.68 -3.42
N GLU A 27 -12.05 -11.15 -4.16
CA GLU A 27 -13.18 -11.87 -3.57
C GLU A 27 -12.66 -13.06 -2.75
N HIS A 28 -12.99 -13.05 -1.46
CA HIS A 28 -12.58 -14.12 -0.55
C HIS A 28 -13.41 -15.37 -0.84
N LYS A 29 -12.74 -16.51 -0.99
CA LYS A 29 -13.41 -17.82 -1.13
C LYS A 29 -13.38 -18.53 0.22
N PRO A 30 -14.49 -18.52 0.98
CA PRO A 30 -14.52 -19.11 2.30
C PRO A 30 -14.17 -20.59 2.27
N THR A 31 -13.29 -20.99 3.16
CA THR A 31 -12.92 -22.41 3.32
C THR A 31 -14.03 -23.19 4.02
N LYS A 32 -14.01 -24.52 3.89
CA LYS A 32 -14.99 -25.39 4.56
C LYS A 32 -14.94 -25.27 6.08
N GLU A 33 -13.76 -24.95 6.62
CA GLU A 33 -13.52 -24.76 8.05
C GLU A 33 -14.16 -23.45 8.53
N GLU A 34 -13.97 -22.34 7.81
CA GLU A 34 -14.61 -21.06 8.12
C GLU A 34 -16.13 -21.13 8.04
N LEU A 35 -16.67 -21.85 7.05
CA LEU A 35 -18.13 -22.09 6.96
C LEU A 35 -18.66 -22.95 8.11
N ALA A 36 -17.88 -23.91 8.59
CA ALA A 36 -18.24 -24.73 9.75
C ALA A 36 -18.17 -23.91 11.04
N ASP A 37 -17.18 -23.03 11.16
CA ASP A 37 -17.00 -22.13 12.29
C ASP A 37 -18.13 -21.09 12.38
N GLN A 38 -18.49 -20.48 11.25
CA GLN A 38 -19.64 -19.56 11.15
C GLN A 38 -20.97 -20.22 11.53
N LYS A 39 -21.14 -21.52 11.26
CA LYS A 39 -22.34 -22.26 11.70
C LYS A 39 -22.33 -22.57 13.20
N ARG A 40 -21.15 -22.70 13.80
CA ARG A 40 -20.98 -23.03 15.23
C ARG A 40 -21.01 -21.78 16.12
N HIS A 41 -20.56 -20.65 15.59
CA HIS A 41 -20.39 -19.42 16.33
C HIS A 41 -21.10 -18.26 15.63
N SER A 42 -22.18 -17.76 16.24
CA SER A 42 -22.96 -16.64 15.69
C SER A 42 -22.18 -15.33 15.58
N TRP A 43 -21.02 -15.23 16.22
CA TRP A 43 -20.11 -14.09 16.17
C TRP A 43 -18.98 -14.25 15.14
N ALA A 44 -18.83 -15.42 14.51
CA ALA A 44 -17.78 -15.66 13.54
C ALA A 44 -18.08 -14.93 12.21
N HIS A 45 -17.23 -13.96 11.89
CA HIS A 45 -17.31 -13.14 10.69
C HIS A 45 -16.27 -13.60 9.68
N ILE A 46 -16.72 -13.97 8.49
CA ILE A 46 -15.83 -14.25 7.37
C ILE A 46 -15.67 -12.96 6.57
N PRO A 47 -14.44 -12.43 6.44
CA PRO A 47 -14.21 -11.22 5.66
C PRO A 47 -14.60 -11.47 4.18
N PRO A 48 -15.31 -10.54 3.53
CA PRO A 48 -15.75 -10.73 2.15
C PRO A 48 -14.61 -10.61 1.12
N TYR A 49 -13.43 -10.14 1.53
CA TYR A 49 -12.30 -9.91 0.64
C TYR A 49 -10.97 -10.29 1.28
N ASP A 50 -10.10 -10.89 0.48
CA ASP A 50 -8.70 -11.07 0.78
C ASP A 50 -7.89 -9.88 0.26
N LEU A 51 -6.94 -9.42 1.07
CA LEU A 51 -5.99 -8.37 0.67
C LEU A 51 -4.74 -9.01 0.08
N VAL A 52 -4.66 -9.02 -1.25
CA VAL A 52 -3.52 -9.58 -1.98
C VAL A 52 -2.59 -8.46 -2.42
N LYS A 53 -1.28 -8.68 -2.32
CA LYS A 53 -0.24 -7.80 -2.88
C LYS A 53 -0.40 -7.73 -4.40
N ASN A 54 -0.46 -6.51 -4.95
CA ASN A 54 -0.79 -6.32 -6.37
C ASN A 54 0.42 -5.95 -7.24
N GLY A 55 1.63 -5.93 -6.70
CA GLY A 55 2.85 -5.57 -7.42
C GLY A 55 2.94 -4.10 -7.85
N LYS A 56 2.00 -3.24 -7.44
CA LYS A 56 2.02 -1.80 -7.69
C LYS A 56 2.55 -1.09 -6.46
N LEU A 57 3.51 -0.19 -6.62
CA LEU A 57 4.06 0.60 -5.53
C LEU A 57 3.29 1.91 -5.35
N ALA A 58 3.33 2.42 -4.12
CA ALA A 58 2.92 3.76 -3.75
C ALA A 58 4.07 4.42 -2.97
N PHE A 59 4.30 5.67 -3.30
CA PHE A 59 5.36 6.50 -2.75
C PHE A 59 4.73 7.77 -2.18
N GLU A 60 5.08 8.07 -0.93
CA GLU A 60 4.55 9.22 -0.22
C GLU A 60 5.69 10.00 0.45
N ILE A 61 5.63 11.33 0.40
CA ILE A 61 6.54 12.24 1.12
C ILE A 61 5.75 12.92 2.22
N ASP A 62 6.24 12.83 3.44
CA ASP A 62 5.68 13.57 4.57
C ASP A 62 6.47 14.86 4.82
N GLU A 63 6.31 15.82 3.91
CA GLU A 63 6.91 17.14 4.05
C GLU A 63 5.87 18.23 3.83
N TYR A 64 5.89 19.25 4.69
CA TYR A 64 4.84 20.26 4.77
C TYR A 64 4.75 21.10 3.48
N HIS A 65 5.90 21.46 2.88
CA HIS A 65 6.00 22.41 1.78
C HIS A 65 5.90 21.81 0.36
N SER A 66 5.85 20.49 0.22
CA SER A 66 5.83 19.84 -1.10
C SER A 66 4.46 19.99 -1.77
N LYS A 67 4.45 20.51 -3.01
CA LYS A 67 3.22 20.70 -3.82
C LYS A 67 2.47 19.40 -4.10
N ARG A 68 3.21 18.30 -4.17
CA ARG A 68 2.68 16.95 -4.36
C ARG A 68 3.36 16.04 -3.35
N LYS A 69 2.58 15.17 -2.72
CA LYS A 69 3.02 14.29 -1.63
C LYS A 69 2.77 12.81 -1.88
N HIS A 70 2.05 12.48 -2.96
CA HIS A 70 1.64 11.11 -3.26
C HIS A 70 1.83 10.77 -4.73
N TRP A 71 2.50 9.64 -4.96
CA TRP A 71 2.72 9.02 -6.25
C TRP A 71 2.38 7.54 -6.16
N ARG A 72 1.83 6.98 -7.23
CA ARG A 72 1.38 5.58 -7.26
C ARG A 72 1.55 5.01 -8.64
N ASP A 73 1.85 3.73 -8.68
CA ASP A 73 1.81 2.99 -9.92
C ASP A 73 0.37 2.91 -10.46
N SER A 74 0.27 3.11 -11.76
CA SER A 74 -0.93 2.94 -12.56
C SER A 74 -0.56 2.27 -13.87
N ASP A 75 -1.56 1.76 -14.59
CA ASP A 75 -1.31 1.06 -15.86
C ASP A 75 -0.79 2.01 -16.95
N LYS A 76 -0.95 3.33 -16.77
CA LYS A 76 -0.49 4.38 -17.69
C LYS A 76 0.78 5.09 -17.22
N LYS A 77 1.08 5.06 -15.92
CA LYS A 77 2.21 5.78 -15.33
C LYS A 77 2.83 4.97 -14.20
N LYS A 78 4.10 4.66 -14.34
CA LYS A 78 4.93 4.01 -13.32
C LYS A 78 5.59 5.05 -12.42
N ILE A 79 5.82 4.71 -11.16
CA ILE A 79 6.55 5.57 -10.20
C ILE A 79 7.96 5.84 -10.70
N GLU A 80 8.61 4.85 -11.31
CA GLU A 80 9.96 4.98 -11.89
C GLU A 80 10.07 6.15 -12.88
N ASN A 81 9.03 6.36 -13.69
CA ASN A 81 8.96 7.46 -14.66
C ASN A 81 8.64 8.82 -14.01
N GLN A 82 8.23 8.83 -12.75
CA GLN A 82 7.92 10.03 -11.96
C GLN A 82 9.05 10.40 -10.98
N ILE A 83 10.11 9.59 -10.90
CA ILE A 83 11.26 9.85 -10.01
C ILE A 83 11.86 11.24 -10.26
N GLY A 84 11.92 11.70 -11.52
CA GLY A 84 12.39 13.05 -11.84
C GLY A 84 11.50 14.18 -11.29
N GLU A 85 10.20 13.94 -11.08
CA GLU A 85 9.30 14.90 -10.42
C GLU A 85 9.43 14.87 -8.88
N ILE A 86 9.98 13.78 -8.34
CA ILE A 86 10.12 13.55 -6.89
C ILE A 86 11.40 14.22 -6.35
N ILE A 87 12.44 14.39 -7.18
CA ILE A 87 13.78 14.86 -6.78
C ILE A 87 13.99 16.39 -7.03
N ILE A 88 12.92 17.20 -7.12
CA ILE A 88 13.05 18.64 -7.40
C ILE A 88 13.15 19.47 -6.13
#